data_AF-A0AAW2SVS1-F1
#
_entry.id   AF-A0AAW2SVS1-F1
#
_cell.length_a   1.000
_cell.length_b   1.000
_cell.length_c   1.000
_cell.angle_alpha   90.00
_cell.angle_beta   90.00
_cell.angle_gamma   90.00
#
_symmetry.space_group_name_H-M   'P 1'
#
loop_
_entity.id
_entity.type
_entity.pdbx_description
1 polymer ?
#
loop_
_entity_poly.entity_id
_entity_poly.type
_entity_poly.pdbx_seq_one_letter_code
_entity_poly.pdbx_strand_id
1 'polypeptide(L)'
;MNSQSISGFSFLHLLFTINVLVLFQAHNGSAYADDYYRTCNNTFSCGSTITGIGYPFRGPDDPPQCGHPGFVLICDNQNNFTNIDIASMKYRVLEIDQTNQTMRIAREDVMETTCPRETANTTLDYSIFTYAAECANFTFLYGCPAWDPPYFSYISCGNGWNGGDVYVLPGAQGPGYCNASVIVPGPVTGQELEDL
;
A
#
# COMPACT_ATOMS: atom_id res chain seq x y z
N MET A 1 14.26 7.64 -33.10
CA MET A 1 13.89 6.34 -32.50
C MET A 1 14.77 6.16 -31.27
N ASN A 2 14.35 6.72 -30.14
CA ASN A 2 15.06 6.58 -28.87
C ASN A 2 14.17 5.73 -27.97
N SER A 3 14.31 4.40 -28.08
CA SER A 3 13.75 3.48 -27.11
C SER A 3 14.57 3.64 -25.84
N GLN A 4 14.09 4.43 -24.88
CA GLN A 4 14.74 4.51 -23.59
C GLN A 4 14.49 3.19 -22.85
N SER A 5 15.51 2.33 -22.86
CA SER A 5 15.56 1.17 -21.99
C SER A 5 15.65 1.67 -20.55
N ILE A 6 14.52 1.74 -19.85
CA ILE A 6 14.49 1.97 -18.41
C ILE A 6 15.27 0.81 -17.79
N SER A 7 16.40 1.11 -17.14
CA SER A 7 17.28 0.08 -16.57
C SER A 7 16.47 -0.78 -15.59
N GLY A 8 16.67 -2.09 -15.59
CA GLY A 8 15.90 -3.03 -14.75
C GLY A 8 15.92 -2.69 -13.25
N PHE A 9 16.96 -1.98 -12.79
CA PHE A 9 17.05 -1.43 -11.42
C PHE A 9 16.06 -0.29 -11.15
N SER A 10 15.79 0.55 -12.15
CA SER A 10 14.82 1.64 -12.06
C SER A 10 13.38 1.11 -12.05
N PHE A 11 13.11 0.04 -12.79
CA PHE A 11 11.78 -0.60 -12.86
C PHE A 11 11.41 -1.35 -11.57
N LEU A 12 12.35 -2.09 -10.97
CA LEU A 12 12.16 -2.72 -9.65
C LEU A 12 11.92 -1.70 -8.53
N HIS A 13 12.64 -0.58 -8.56
CA HIS A 13 12.37 0.53 -7.64
C HIS A 13 10.99 1.15 -7.85
N LEU A 14 10.56 1.33 -9.11
CA LEU A 14 9.25 1.87 -9.47
C LEU A 14 8.11 0.96 -8.96
N LEU A 15 8.25 -0.35 -9.13
CA LEU A 15 7.29 -1.33 -8.58
C LEU A 15 7.26 -1.31 -7.06
N PHE A 16 8.42 -1.20 -6.42
CA PHE A 16 8.48 -1.09 -4.97
C PHE A 16 7.86 0.22 -4.47
N THR A 17 7.95 1.32 -5.22
CA THR A 17 7.31 2.60 -4.85
C THR A 17 5.81 2.63 -5.12
N ILE A 18 5.33 2.05 -6.24
CA ILE A 18 3.90 2.04 -6.59
C ILE A 18 3.07 1.27 -5.56
N ASN A 19 3.64 0.24 -4.94
CA ASN A 19 2.95 -0.56 -3.93
C ASN A 19 2.90 0.10 -2.54
N VAL A 20 3.48 1.29 -2.37
CA VAL A 20 3.57 1.98 -1.08
C VAL A 20 2.46 3.01 -0.96
N LEU A 21 1.35 2.66 -0.34
CA LEU A 21 0.30 3.63 -0.02
C LEU A 21 0.77 4.57 1.09
N VAL A 22 0.65 5.88 0.87
CA VAL A 22 0.81 6.88 1.93
C VAL A 22 -0.58 7.28 2.41
N LEU A 23 -0.88 7.00 3.67
CA LEU A 23 -2.16 7.31 4.31
C LEU A 23 -1.99 8.49 5.25
N PHE A 24 -2.79 9.54 5.08
CA PHE A 24 -3.10 10.48 6.14
C PHE A 24 -4.07 9.86 7.13
N GLN A 25 -3.72 9.94 8.39
CA GLN A 25 -4.54 9.47 9.50
C GLN A 25 -5.51 10.61 9.85
N ALA A 26 -6.75 10.50 9.40
CA ALA A 26 -7.76 11.49 9.73
C ALA A 26 -8.18 11.29 11.19
N HIS A 27 -7.80 12.22 12.06
CA HIS A 27 -8.23 12.23 13.45
C HIS A 27 -9.68 12.75 13.56
N ASN A 28 -10.63 12.09 12.90
CA ASN A 28 -12.05 12.33 13.14
C ASN A 28 -12.52 11.52 14.36
N GLY A 29 -11.86 11.74 15.49
CA GLY A 29 -12.33 11.28 16.78
C GLY A 29 -13.40 12.24 17.29
N SER A 30 -14.65 11.79 17.36
CA SER A 30 -15.60 12.38 18.30
C SER A 30 -14.89 12.51 19.65
N ALA A 31 -14.83 13.72 20.22
CA ALA A 31 -14.08 14.02 21.44
C ALA A 31 -14.39 13.09 22.64
N TYR A 32 -15.52 12.38 22.59
CA TYR A 32 -15.91 11.38 23.59
C TYR A 32 -15.21 10.01 23.46
N ALA A 33 -14.82 9.61 22.25
CA ALA A 33 -14.06 8.37 22.04
C ALA A 33 -12.57 8.59 22.36
N ASP A 34 -12.04 9.78 22.07
CA ASP A 34 -10.62 10.11 22.25
C ASP A 34 -10.17 9.96 23.72
N ASP A 35 -10.89 10.55 24.68
CA ASP A 35 -10.51 10.47 26.11
C ASP A 35 -10.57 9.04 26.69
N TYR A 36 -11.45 8.17 26.17
CA TYR A 36 -11.52 6.77 26.60
C TYR A 36 -10.26 6.00 26.18
N TYR A 37 -9.81 6.22 24.94
CA TYR A 37 -8.66 5.50 24.36
C TYR A 37 -7.29 6.13 24.67
N ARG A 38 -7.26 7.36 25.20
CA ARG A 38 -6.05 8.14 25.50
C ARG A 38 -5.44 7.90 26.89
N THR A 39 -6.01 7.00 27.70
CA THR A 39 -5.49 6.72 29.06
C THR A 39 -4.12 6.03 29.09
N CYS A 40 -3.57 5.72 27.91
CA CYS A 40 -2.31 5.00 27.75
C CYS A 40 -1.29 5.90 27.07
N ASN A 41 -0.29 6.34 27.84
CA ASN A 41 0.74 7.30 27.41
C ASN A 41 2.11 6.63 27.20
N ASN A 42 2.11 5.34 26.92
CA ASN A 42 3.35 4.59 26.71
C ASN A 42 3.66 4.54 25.22
N THR A 43 4.93 4.69 24.88
CA THR A 43 5.43 4.41 23.54
C THR A 43 5.94 2.97 23.46
N PHE A 44 5.79 2.33 22.31
CA PHE A 44 6.27 0.98 22.07
C PHE A 44 6.99 0.88 20.71
N SER A 45 7.54 -0.30 20.46
CA SER A 45 8.19 -0.67 19.19
C SER A 45 7.56 -1.94 18.65
N CYS A 46 7.53 -2.07 17.33
CA CYS A 46 6.94 -3.20 16.62
C CYS A 46 7.83 -3.55 15.42
N GLY A 47 8.32 -4.79 15.35
CA GLY A 47 9.35 -5.14 14.37
C GLY A 47 10.67 -4.38 14.59
N SER A 48 11.50 -4.31 13.54
CA SER A 48 12.83 -3.69 13.63
C SER A 48 12.86 -2.19 13.30
N THR A 49 11.92 -1.70 12.50
CA THR A 49 11.93 -0.33 11.96
C THR A 49 10.93 0.61 12.63
N ILE A 50 9.83 0.09 13.19
CA ILE A 50 8.79 0.91 13.80
C ILE A 50 9.05 1.02 15.30
N THR A 51 9.47 2.18 15.78
CA THR A 51 9.87 2.40 17.17
C THR A 51 9.35 3.73 17.71
N GLY A 52 9.19 3.84 19.03
CA GLY A 52 8.78 5.08 19.68
C GLY A 52 7.38 5.55 19.31
N ILE A 53 6.50 4.62 18.91
CA ILE A 53 5.12 4.92 18.51
C ILE A 53 4.18 4.88 19.71
N GLY A 54 3.20 5.77 19.75
CA GLY A 54 2.18 5.83 20.79
C GLY A 54 0.79 6.04 20.20
N TYR A 55 -0.12 6.62 20.98
CA TYR A 55 -1.47 6.92 20.53
C TYR A 55 -1.48 7.67 19.16
N PRO A 56 -2.31 7.28 18.17
CA PRO A 56 -3.45 6.35 18.26
C PRO A 56 -3.12 4.86 18.13
N PHE A 57 -1.85 4.49 17.94
CA PHE A 57 -1.45 3.11 17.74
C PHE A 57 -1.62 2.26 18.99
N ARG A 58 -2.07 1.02 18.77
CA ARG A 58 -2.17 -0.02 19.80
C ARG A 58 -1.23 -1.16 19.45
N GLY A 59 -0.31 -1.47 20.35
CA GLY A 59 0.57 -2.63 20.25
C GLY A 59 -0.12 -3.94 20.69
N PRO A 60 0.53 -5.09 20.46
CA PRO A 60 -0.02 -6.39 20.84
C PRO A 60 -0.14 -6.59 22.35
N ASP A 61 0.75 -5.97 23.12
CA ASP A 61 0.78 -6.04 24.59
C ASP A 61 -0.08 -4.96 25.27
N ASP A 62 -0.61 -4.01 24.49
CA ASP A 62 -1.43 -2.93 25.02
C ASP A 62 -2.85 -3.42 25.33
N PRO A 63 -3.41 -3.02 26.49
CA PRO A 63 -4.80 -3.30 26.82
C PRO A 63 -5.78 -2.86 25.71
N PRO A 64 -6.93 -3.52 25.53
CA PRO A 64 -7.88 -3.18 24.47
C PRO A 64 -8.40 -1.74 24.49
N GLN A 65 -8.41 -1.11 25.67
CA GLN A 65 -8.78 0.29 25.85
C GLN A 65 -7.68 1.29 25.46
N CYS A 66 -6.47 0.85 25.14
CA CYS A 66 -5.36 1.73 24.78
C CYS A 66 -5.28 1.86 23.25
N GLY A 67 -5.37 3.08 22.72
CA GLY A 67 -5.29 3.28 21.26
C GLY A 67 -6.59 3.00 20.51
N HIS A 68 -6.61 3.38 19.23
CA HIS A 68 -7.82 3.37 18.41
C HIS A 68 -8.04 2.00 17.74
N PRO A 69 -9.28 1.47 17.65
CA PRO A 69 -9.56 0.15 17.07
C PRO A 69 -9.10 -0.03 15.62
N GLY A 70 -9.02 1.06 14.85
CA GLY A 70 -8.50 1.08 13.48
C GLY A 70 -6.97 1.16 13.34
N PHE A 71 -6.24 1.28 14.45
CA PHE A 71 -4.78 1.50 14.48
C PHE A 71 -4.04 0.40 15.26
N VAL A 72 -4.54 -0.84 15.14
CA VAL A 72 -3.96 -2.01 15.81
C VAL A 72 -2.81 -2.57 14.98
N LEU A 73 -1.61 -2.56 15.54
CA LEU A 73 -0.43 -3.11 14.89
C LEU A 73 -0.18 -4.56 15.32
N ILE A 74 0.20 -5.38 14.35
CA ILE A 74 0.57 -6.78 14.53
C ILE A 74 2.07 -6.90 14.31
N CYS A 75 2.80 -7.30 15.35
CA CYS A 75 4.26 -7.43 15.30
C CYS A 75 4.64 -8.89 15.02
N ASP A 76 5.28 -9.14 13.88
CA ASP A 76 5.92 -10.42 13.59
C ASP A 76 7.39 -10.36 14.03
N ASN A 77 7.66 -10.90 15.22
CA ASN A 77 9.00 -10.92 15.80
C ASN A 77 9.94 -11.92 15.11
N GLN A 78 9.43 -12.91 14.37
CA GLN A 78 10.29 -13.88 13.67
C GLN A 78 10.89 -13.26 12.43
N ASN A 79 10.05 -12.55 11.67
CA ASN A 79 10.47 -11.90 10.42
C ASN A 79 10.83 -10.41 10.61
N ASN A 80 10.64 -9.87 11.82
CA ASN A 80 10.86 -8.46 12.18
C ASN A 80 9.99 -7.47 11.40
N PHE A 81 8.76 -7.86 11.09
CA PHE A 81 7.82 -7.06 10.31
C PHE A 81 6.68 -6.52 11.16
N THR A 82 6.14 -5.39 10.73
CA THR A 82 4.95 -4.78 11.32
C THR A 82 3.83 -4.80 10.30
N ASN A 83 2.66 -5.28 10.71
CA ASN A 83 1.49 -5.37 9.87
C ASN A 83 0.31 -4.63 10.49
N ILE A 84 -0.66 -4.24 9.66
CA ILE A 84 -1.93 -3.65 10.05
C ILE A 84 -3.05 -4.20 9.16
N ASP A 85 -4.21 -4.45 9.74
CA ASP A 85 -5.41 -4.84 8.99
C ASP A 85 -6.31 -3.63 8.77
N ILE A 86 -6.60 -3.30 7.52
CA ILE A 86 -7.47 -2.19 7.13
C ILE A 86 -8.52 -2.74 6.16
N ALA A 87 -9.81 -2.54 6.47
CA ALA A 87 -10.93 -3.00 5.64
C ALA A 87 -10.80 -4.48 5.20
N SER A 88 -10.40 -5.36 6.15
CA SER A 88 -10.17 -6.80 5.92
C SER A 88 -9.03 -7.16 4.97
N MET A 89 -8.14 -6.20 4.65
CA MET A 89 -6.88 -6.44 3.94
C MET A 89 -5.69 -6.23 4.87
N LYS A 90 -4.68 -7.09 4.71
CA LYS A 90 -3.45 -7.05 5.49
C LYS A 90 -2.37 -6.26 4.76
N TYR A 91 -1.80 -5.29 5.45
CA TYR A 91 -0.75 -4.43 4.93
C TYR A 91 0.48 -4.52 5.80
N ARG A 92 1.66 -4.52 5.19
CA ARG A 92 2.92 -4.25 5.87
C ARG A 92 3.06 -2.74 6.10
N VAL A 93 3.36 -2.36 7.32
CA VAL A 93 3.72 -0.99 7.70
C VAL A 93 5.21 -0.80 7.47
N LEU A 94 5.55 0.16 6.60
CA LEU A 94 6.92 0.48 6.22
C LEU A 94 7.46 1.66 7.03
N GLU A 95 6.60 2.64 7.30
CA GLU A 95 6.96 3.86 8.02
C GLU A 95 5.74 4.46 8.72
N ILE A 96 5.95 5.05 9.89
CA ILE A 96 4.96 5.87 10.60
C ILE A 96 5.63 7.20 10.93
N ASP A 97 5.05 8.30 10.44
CA ASP A 97 5.41 9.65 10.84
C ASP A 97 4.30 10.21 11.71
N GLN A 98 4.52 10.19 13.03
CA GLN A 98 3.56 10.69 14.01
C GLN A 98 3.43 12.22 13.96
N THR A 99 4.42 12.95 13.44
CA THR A 99 4.39 14.42 13.36
C THR A 99 3.47 14.86 12.24
N ASN A 100 3.62 14.23 11.07
CA ASN A 100 2.80 14.52 9.90
C ASN A 100 1.50 13.70 9.85
N GLN A 101 1.29 12.82 10.84
CA GLN A 101 0.16 11.90 10.93
C GLN A 101 0.01 11.06 9.66
N THR A 102 1.14 10.57 9.13
CA THR A 102 1.18 9.73 7.94
C THR A 102 1.66 8.32 8.26
N MET A 103 1.19 7.36 7.47
CA MET A 103 1.67 5.99 7.49
C MET A 103 1.94 5.53 6.07
N ARG A 104 3.10 4.93 5.84
CA ARG A 104 3.43 4.27 4.57
C ARG A 104 3.23 2.78 4.74
N ILE A 105 2.35 2.22 3.93
CA ILE A 105 2.02 0.80 3.97
C ILE A 105 2.13 0.19 2.58
N ALA A 106 2.31 -1.11 2.52
CA ALA A 106 2.23 -1.86 1.27
C ALA A 106 1.42 -3.13 1.49
N ARG A 107 0.66 -3.56 0.49
CA ARG A 107 -0.10 -4.81 0.58
C ARG A 107 0.86 -5.99 0.73
N GLU A 108 0.64 -6.83 1.74
CA GLU A 108 1.56 -7.93 2.06
C GLU A 108 1.65 -8.93 0.90
N ASP A 109 0.52 -9.25 0.26
CA ASP A 109 0.43 -10.20 -0.85
C ASP A 109 1.12 -9.73 -2.14
N VAL A 110 1.20 -8.40 -2.34
CA VAL A 110 1.92 -7.80 -3.47
C VAL A 110 3.42 -7.67 -3.18
N MET A 111 3.82 -7.50 -1.92
CA MET A 111 5.24 -7.48 -1.54
C MET A 111 5.89 -8.86 -1.64
N GLU A 112 5.15 -9.93 -1.32
CA GLU A 112 5.70 -11.29 -1.32
C GLU A 112 5.79 -11.90 -2.72
N THR A 113 4.97 -11.42 -3.66
CA THR A 113 4.97 -11.93 -5.03
C THR A 113 4.85 -10.78 -6.04
N THR A 114 5.77 -10.74 -7.01
CA THR A 114 5.73 -9.77 -8.12
C THR A 114 4.46 -9.90 -8.97
N CYS A 115 3.76 -11.04 -8.87
CA CYS A 115 2.59 -11.40 -9.65
C CYS A 115 1.49 -11.92 -8.71
N PRO A 116 0.83 -11.01 -7.97
CA PRO A 116 -0.17 -11.40 -7.00
C PRO A 116 -1.38 -12.04 -7.69
N ARG A 117 -1.88 -13.13 -7.08
CA ARG A 117 -3.04 -13.89 -7.58
C ARG A 117 -4.38 -13.28 -7.17
N GLU A 118 -4.36 -12.52 -6.08
CA GLU A 118 -5.52 -11.85 -5.49
C GLU A 118 -5.82 -10.54 -6.26
N THR A 119 -6.89 -10.56 -7.05
CA THR A 119 -7.33 -9.43 -7.88
C THR A 119 -8.31 -8.49 -7.16
N ALA A 120 -8.28 -8.47 -5.84
CA ALA A 120 -9.14 -7.58 -5.06
C ALA A 120 -8.65 -6.13 -5.16
N ASN A 121 -9.56 -5.20 -5.44
CA ASN A 121 -9.28 -3.77 -5.40
C ASN A 121 -8.82 -3.35 -4.00
N THR A 122 -7.86 -2.44 -3.93
CA THR A 122 -7.40 -1.90 -2.66
C THR A 122 -8.55 -1.15 -1.99
N THR A 123 -9.01 -1.62 -0.84
CA THR A 123 -10.06 -0.98 -0.05
C THR A 123 -9.45 -0.30 1.17
N LEU A 124 -9.93 0.91 1.44
CA LEU A 124 -9.55 1.73 2.60
C LEU A 124 -10.79 2.05 3.43
N ASP A 125 -10.62 2.13 4.75
CA ASP A 125 -11.61 2.74 5.62
C ASP A 125 -11.46 4.27 5.59
N TYR A 126 -12.21 4.92 4.69
CA TYR A 126 -12.18 6.37 4.51
C TYR A 126 -12.69 7.18 5.72
N SER A 127 -13.24 6.53 6.76
CA SER A 127 -13.64 7.22 7.99
C SER A 127 -12.44 7.61 8.86
N ILE A 128 -11.31 6.90 8.72
CA ILE A 128 -10.11 7.03 9.55
C ILE A 128 -8.83 7.24 8.75
N PHE A 129 -8.82 6.83 7.47
CA PHE A 129 -7.67 6.99 6.59
C PHE A 129 -8.06 7.74 5.32
N THR A 130 -7.13 8.54 4.81
CA THR A 130 -7.25 9.15 3.47
C THR A 130 -5.92 9.01 2.76
N TYR A 131 -5.90 8.87 1.44
CA TYR A 131 -4.64 8.83 0.70
C TYR A 131 -3.94 10.20 0.75
N ALA A 132 -2.61 10.20 0.75
CA ALA A 132 -1.85 11.43 0.56
C ALA A 132 -2.16 12.05 -0.81
N ALA A 133 -2.11 13.38 -0.90
CA ALA A 133 -2.35 14.10 -2.15
C ALA A 133 -1.37 13.69 -3.28
N GLU A 134 -0.23 13.11 -2.91
CA GLU A 134 0.80 12.60 -3.81
C GLU A 134 0.49 11.19 -4.34
N CYS A 135 -0.63 10.57 -3.93
CA CYS A 135 -1.06 9.27 -4.42
C CYS A 135 -2.02 9.42 -5.62
N ALA A 136 -1.76 8.68 -6.69
CA ALA A 136 -2.68 8.50 -7.81
C ALA A 136 -3.08 7.03 -7.95
N ASN A 137 -4.17 6.77 -8.67
CA ASN A 137 -4.58 5.41 -8.98
C ASN A 137 -3.74 4.85 -10.11
N PHE A 138 -3.33 3.59 -9.98
CA PHE A 138 -2.74 2.79 -11.05
C PHE A 138 -3.62 1.57 -11.31
N THR A 139 -3.75 1.20 -12.58
CA THR A 139 -4.50 0.01 -13.01
C THR A 139 -3.54 -1.07 -13.45
N PHE A 140 -3.65 -2.23 -12.82
CA PHE A 140 -2.92 -3.45 -13.17
C PHE A 140 -3.85 -4.36 -13.99
N LEU A 141 -3.45 -4.71 -15.21
CA LEU A 141 -4.23 -5.52 -16.14
C LEU A 141 -3.65 -6.94 -16.28
N TYR A 142 -4.53 -7.93 -16.20
CA TYR A 142 -4.18 -9.35 -16.13
C TYR A 142 -4.77 -10.13 -17.31
N GLY A 143 -4.01 -11.09 -17.84
CA GLY A 143 -4.48 -11.98 -18.91
C GLY A 143 -4.84 -11.25 -20.21
N CYS A 144 -4.09 -10.19 -20.54
CA CYS A 144 -4.30 -9.47 -21.79
C CYS A 144 -3.85 -10.33 -22.99
N PRO A 145 -4.55 -10.24 -24.15
CA PRO A 145 -4.02 -10.80 -25.39
C PRO A 145 -2.66 -10.17 -25.69
N ALA A 146 -1.79 -10.88 -26.41
CA ALA A 146 -0.45 -10.42 -26.80
C ALA A 146 -0.54 -9.26 -27.80
N TRP A 147 -0.93 -8.10 -27.30
CA TRP A 147 -0.89 -6.81 -27.96
C TRP A 147 0.09 -5.97 -27.17
N ASP A 148 1.03 -5.38 -27.87
CA ASP A 148 2.12 -4.59 -27.31
C ASP A 148 1.88 -3.14 -27.74
N PRO A 149 1.03 -2.36 -27.04
CA PRO A 149 0.86 -0.98 -27.39
C PRO A 149 2.08 -0.21 -26.85
N PRO A 150 2.59 0.78 -27.60
CA PRO A 150 3.92 1.35 -27.38
C PRO A 150 4.12 2.18 -26.08
N TYR A 151 3.18 2.12 -25.12
CA TYR A 151 3.18 2.96 -23.92
C TYR A 151 2.91 2.20 -22.62
N PHE A 152 2.81 0.87 -22.67
CA PHE A 152 2.53 0.10 -21.47
C PHE A 152 3.80 -0.33 -20.75
N SER A 153 3.91 0.02 -19.48
CA SER A 153 4.85 -0.65 -18.58
C SER A 153 4.30 -2.03 -18.24
N TYR A 154 5.13 -3.07 -18.23
CA TYR A 154 4.68 -4.42 -17.90
C TYR A 154 5.63 -5.11 -16.92
N ILE A 155 5.06 -5.92 -16.05
CA ILE A 155 5.75 -6.78 -15.09
C ILE A 155 5.82 -8.17 -15.69
N SER A 156 7.04 -8.67 -15.90
CA SER A 156 7.19 -10.03 -16.40
C SER A 156 6.91 -11.05 -15.31
N CYS A 157 5.88 -11.85 -15.54
CA CYS A 157 5.45 -12.91 -14.63
C CYS A 157 5.84 -14.24 -15.25
N GLY A 158 6.97 -14.79 -14.80
CA GLY A 158 7.64 -15.91 -15.45
C GLY A 158 6.74 -17.11 -15.79
N ASN A 159 7.24 -18.01 -16.64
CA ASN A 159 6.52 -19.09 -17.34
C ASN A 159 5.66 -20.06 -16.49
N GLY A 160 5.72 -20.00 -15.16
CA GLY A 160 4.87 -20.78 -14.24
C GLY A 160 3.56 -20.09 -13.85
N TRP A 161 3.34 -18.83 -14.27
CA TRP A 161 2.15 -18.07 -13.93
C TRP A 161 1.12 -18.12 -15.07
N ASN A 162 -0.06 -18.67 -14.77
CA ASN A 162 -1.15 -18.84 -15.76
C ASN A 162 -1.76 -17.51 -16.24
N GLY A 163 -1.33 -16.36 -15.68
CA GLY A 163 -1.87 -15.03 -15.94
C GLY A 163 -1.14 -14.21 -17.02
N GLY A 164 0.00 -14.67 -17.53
CA GLY A 164 0.83 -13.91 -18.49
C GLY A 164 1.51 -12.69 -17.87
N ASP A 165 2.05 -11.76 -18.64
CA ASP A 165 2.62 -10.53 -18.07
C ASP A 165 1.51 -9.59 -17.55
N VAL A 166 1.81 -8.79 -16.52
CA VAL A 166 0.87 -7.81 -15.94
C VAL A 166 1.19 -6.42 -16.47
N TYR A 167 0.21 -5.74 -17.07
CA TYR A 167 0.41 -4.39 -17.61
C TYR A 167 -0.03 -3.35 -16.59
N VAL A 168 0.71 -2.23 -16.51
CA VAL A 168 0.46 -1.14 -15.56
C VAL A 168 0.14 0.14 -16.33
N LEU A 169 -0.96 0.77 -15.95
CA LEU A 169 -1.45 2.03 -16.51
C LEU A 169 -1.69 3.07 -15.41
N PRO A 170 -1.43 4.36 -15.65
CA PRO A 170 -1.92 5.40 -14.77
C PRO A 170 -3.45 5.54 -14.85
N GLY A 171 -4.06 5.97 -13.74
CA GLY A 171 -5.49 6.18 -13.59
C GLY A 171 -6.27 4.92 -13.18
N ALA A 172 -7.57 5.12 -12.97
CA ALA A 172 -8.53 4.06 -12.68
C ALA A 172 -9.23 3.64 -13.97
N GLN A 173 -8.92 2.43 -14.45
CA GLN A 173 -9.43 1.90 -15.72
C GLN A 173 -10.01 0.49 -15.51
N GLY A 174 -10.96 0.13 -16.36
CA GLY A 174 -11.52 -1.24 -16.39
C GLY A 174 -10.62 -2.21 -17.15
N PRO A 175 -10.97 -3.51 -17.18
CA PRO A 175 -10.14 -4.54 -17.80
C PRO A 175 -10.05 -4.44 -19.33
N GLY A 176 -11.01 -3.76 -19.98
CA GLY A 176 -11.02 -3.64 -21.44
C GLY A 176 -11.07 -5.01 -22.12
N TYR A 177 -10.04 -5.31 -22.91
CA TYR A 177 -9.86 -6.61 -23.58
C TYR A 177 -9.09 -7.64 -22.75
N CYS A 178 -8.60 -7.26 -21.58
CA CYS A 178 -7.93 -8.15 -20.65
C CYS A 178 -8.96 -8.91 -19.78
N ASN A 179 -8.51 -9.95 -19.09
CA ASN A 179 -9.38 -10.80 -18.28
C ASN A 179 -9.80 -10.13 -16.96
N ALA A 180 -8.89 -9.36 -16.35
CA ALA A 180 -9.15 -8.65 -15.09
C ALA A 180 -8.33 -7.36 -14.96
N SER A 181 -8.80 -6.45 -14.11
CA SER A 181 -8.11 -5.21 -13.73
C SER A 181 -8.15 -5.03 -12.22
N VAL A 182 -7.04 -4.56 -11.63
CA VAL A 182 -6.95 -4.21 -10.22
C VAL A 182 -6.51 -2.76 -10.11
N ILE A 183 -7.24 -1.97 -9.33
CA ILE A 183 -6.87 -0.58 -9.06
C ILE A 183 -6.13 -0.52 -7.72
N VAL A 184 -4.92 0.03 -7.77
CA VAL A 184 -4.04 0.21 -6.62
C VAL A 184 -3.61 1.68 -6.59
N PRO A 185 -3.95 2.44 -5.54
CA PRO A 185 -3.36 3.75 -5.34
C PRO A 185 -1.86 3.62 -5.07
N GLY A 186 -1.07 4.61 -5.46
CA GLY A 186 0.37 4.62 -5.21
C GLY A 186 0.95 6.02 -5.39
N PRO A 187 2.10 6.33 -4.78
CA PRO A 187 2.76 7.63 -4.85
C PRO A 187 3.28 7.83 -6.26
N VAL A 188 2.99 9.00 -6.82
CA VAL A 188 3.47 9.40 -8.14
C VAL A 188 4.91 9.87 -8.00
N THR A 189 5.84 9.23 -8.71
CA THR A 189 7.21 9.78 -8.83
C THR A 189 7.24 10.80 -9.96
N GLY A 190 8.08 11.84 -9.88
CA GLY A 190 8.05 13.01 -10.77
C GLY A 190 8.16 12.74 -12.28
N GLN A 191 8.40 11.51 -12.70
CA GLN A 191 8.44 11.07 -14.09
C GLN A 191 7.03 10.70 -14.66
N GLU A 192 6.05 10.41 -13.79
CA GLU A 192 4.65 10.11 -14.18
C GLU A 192 3.74 11.35 -14.17
N LEU A 193 4.20 12.47 -13.60
CA LEU A 193 3.48 13.75 -13.64
C LEU A 193 3.50 14.43 -15.01
N GLU A 194 4.41 14.03 -15.91
CA GLU A 194 4.47 14.60 -17.27
C GLU A 194 3.50 13.92 -18.25
N ASP A 195 2.88 12.80 -17.86
CA ASP A 195 1.92 12.02 -18.67
C ASP A 195 0.47 12.09 -18.15
N LEU A 196 0.16 13.02 -17.23
CA LEU A 196 -1.19 13.35 -16.73
C LEU A 196 -1.80 14.57 -17.43
#